data_AF-X6NEA8-F1
#
_entry.id   AF-X6NEA8-F1
#
_cell.length_a   1.000
_cell.length_b   1.000
_cell.length_c   1.000
_cell.angle_alpha   90.00
_cell.angle_beta   90.00
_cell.angle_gamma   90.00
#
_symmetry.space_group_name_H-M   'P 1'
#
loop_
_entity.id
_entity.type
_entity.pdbx_description
1 polymer ?
#
loop_
_entity_poly.entity_id
_entity_poly.type
_entity_poly.pdbx_seq_one_letter_code
_entity_poly.pdbx_strand_id
1 'polypeptide(L)'
;MFVELQLNLDTREIEENVGLFPVLLNLLCDSDDQVLQQTLSVLAQISANDRYFHVICVNLLIVFKQHTDLLASRGKLIVEKLCELLGSTKVYMALVDKLVSEKIIYDDLEFCSLIVQSLNLILLTTDSKTMDELRSNIKNCQSNSDYWKLFATLFHAWSYNPVASLSLCLLGNVYPLGMLVILK
;
A
#
# COMPACT_ATOMS: atom_id res chain seq x y z
N MET A 1 28.03 -4.44 -4.33
CA MET A 1 27.67 -4.86 -5.69
C MET A 1 26.30 -4.26 -5.95
N PHE A 2 26.30 -3.03 -6.43
CA PHE A 2 25.11 -2.20 -6.60
C PHE A 2 24.32 -2.72 -7.79
N VAL A 3 23.07 -3.15 -7.58
CA VAL A 3 22.14 -3.41 -8.67
C VAL A 3 21.43 -2.09 -8.93
N GLU A 4 21.72 -1.49 -10.09
CA GLU A 4 21.00 -0.33 -10.62
C GLU A 4 19.52 -0.70 -10.80
N LEU A 5 18.67 -0.12 -9.96
CA LEU A 5 17.22 -0.07 -10.17
C LEU A 5 16.94 0.87 -11.35
N GLN A 6 16.88 0.34 -12.56
CA GLN A 6 16.34 1.08 -13.72
C GLN A 6 14.83 1.27 -13.56
N LEU A 7 14.45 2.31 -12.82
CA LEU A 7 13.10 2.87 -12.83
C LEU A 7 12.92 3.67 -14.11
N ASN A 8 12.18 3.11 -15.05
CA ASN A 8 11.94 3.67 -16.38
C ASN A 8 10.71 4.59 -16.36
N LEU A 9 10.83 5.74 -15.68
CA LEU A 9 9.84 6.83 -15.67
C LEU A 9 10.57 8.16 -15.94
N ASP A 10 10.31 8.74 -17.13
CA ASP A 10 10.81 10.01 -17.69
C ASP A 10 11.95 10.73 -16.93
N THR A 11 13.17 10.39 -17.33
CA THR A 11 14.50 10.72 -16.77
C THR A 11 14.99 12.15 -16.99
N ARG A 12 14.17 13.20 -16.85
CA ARG A 12 14.71 14.59 -16.99
C ARG A 12 14.30 15.61 -15.92
N GLU A 13 13.20 15.41 -15.21
CA GLU A 13 12.81 16.31 -14.10
C GLU A 13 13.04 15.69 -12.71
N ILE A 14 13.30 14.38 -12.66
CA ILE A 14 13.50 13.64 -11.40
C ILE A 14 14.97 13.75 -10.94
N GLU A 15 15.93 14.00 -11.83
CA GLU A 15 17.38 13.96 -11.56
C GLU A 15 17.86 14.92 -10.46
N GLU A 16 17.20 16.06 -10.22
CA GLU A 16 17.61 16.98 -9.14
C GLU A 16 17.14 16.54 -7.74
N ASN A 17 16.15 15.63 -7.62
CA ASN A 17 15.65 15.10 -6.33
C ASN A 17 15.87 13.59 -6.13
N VAL A 18 16.36 12.86 -7.15
CA VAL A 18 16.64 11.41 -7.12
C VAL A 18 17.66 11.01 -6.05
N GLY A 19 18.56 11.89 -5.61
CA GLY A 19 19.49 11.57 -4.53
C GLY A 19 18.81 11.39 -3.17
N LEU A 20 17.66 12.02 -2.94
CA LEU A 20 17.03 12.06 -1.63
C LEU A 20 16.11 10.86 -1.37
N PHE A 21 15.39 10.39 -2.40
CA PHE A 21 14.42 9.29 -2.23
C PHE A 21 15.06 7.97 -1.81
N PRO A 22 16.13 7.46 -2.45
CA PRO A 22 16.82 6.26 -2.01
C PRO A 22 17.38 6.41 -0.59
N VAL A 23 17.84 7.61 -0.22
CA VAL A 23 18.31 7.90 1.15
C VAL A 23 17.15 7.84 2.14
N LEU A 24 16.02 8.50 1.87
CA LEU A 24 14.84 8.44 2.73
C LEU A 24 14.25 7.03 2.83
N LEU A 25 14.26 6.27 1.74
CA LEU A 25 13.80 4.88 1.73
C LEU A 25 14.75 3.96 2.50
N ASN A 26 16.06 4.18 2.42
CA ASN A 26 17.03 3.48 3.27
C ASN A 26 16.85 3.83 4.75
N LEU A 27 16.46 5.07 5.07
CA LEU A 27 16.14 5.48 6.44
C LEU A 27 14.85 4.83 6.96
N LEU A 28 13.96 4.31 6.10
CA LEU A 28 12.84 3.47 6.54
C LEU A 28 13.31 2.11 7.10
N CYS A 29 14.48 1.66 6.66
CA CYS A 29 15.13 0.45 7.16
C CYS A 29 15.97 0.70 8.42
N ASP A 30 16.08 1.95 8.88
CA ASP A 30 16.82 2.28 10.10
C ASP A 30 16.14 1.67 11.33
N SER A 31 16.93 1.24 12.31
CA SER A 31 16.46 0.65 13.57
C SER A 31 15.81 1.67 14.52
N ASP A 32 16.04 2.97 14.36
CA ASP A 32 15.52 4.02 15.24
C ASP A 32 14.11 4.49 14.84
N ASP A 33 13.15 4.39 15.77
CA ASP A 33 11.75 4.75 15.53
C ASP A 33 11.55 6.26 15.37
N GLN A 34 12.38 7.11 15.97
CA GLN A 34 12.32 8.57 15.77
C GLN A 34 12.76 8.94 14.36
N VAL A 35 13.83 8.31 13.86
CA VAL A 35 14.32 8.50 12.49
C VAL A 35 13.25 8.06 11.49
N LEU A 36 12.61 6.92 11.74
CA LEU A 36 11.50 6.42 10.93
C LEU A 36 10.32 7.40 10.88
N GLN A 37 9.88 7.91 12.03
CA GLN A 37 8.76 8.87 12.10
C GLN A 37 9.07 10.18 11.40
N GLN A 38 10.28 10.72 11.57
CA GLN A 38 10.71 11.95 10.91
C GLN A 38 10.80 11.75 9.39
N THR A 39 11.34 10.62 8.95
CA THR A 39 11.43 10.25 7.54
C THR A 39 10.04 10.15 6.90
N LEU A 40 9.10 9.49 7.58
CA LEU A 40 7.71 9.38 7.10
C LEU A 40 7.00 10.74 7.06
N SER A 41 7.28 11.64 8.01
CA SER A 41 6.75 13.00 7.98
C SER A 41 7.27 13.80 6.78
N VAL A 42 8.58 13.70 6.47
CA VAL A 42 9.17 14.34 5.28
C VAL A 42 8.59 13.75 4.00
N LEU A 43 8.48 12.42 3.92
CA LEU A 43 7.86 11.73 2.78
C LEU A 43 6.41 12.17 2.58
N ALA A 44 5.64 12.34 3.65
CA ALA A 44 4.26 12.82 3.57
C ALA A 44 4.18 14.27 3.09
N GLN A 45 5.10 15.14 3.51
CA GLN A 45 5.16 16.53 3.01
C GLN A 45 5.50 16.57 1.52
N ILE A 46 6.46 15.75 1.07
CA ILE A 46 6.80 15.63 -0.36
C ILE A 46 5.62 15.04 -1.16
N SER A 47 4.88 14.10 -0.55
CA SER A 47 3.67 13.48 -1.11
C SER A 47 2.47 14.43 -1.23
N ALA A 48 2.58 15.68 -0.78
CA ALA A 48 1.59 16.69 -1.09
C ALA A 48 1.48 16.96 -2.60
N ASN A 49 2.55 16.69 -3.36
CA ASN A 49 2.52 16.66 -4.81
C ASN A 49 2.17 15.24 -5.29
N ASP A 50 1.06 15.12 -6.03
CA ASP A 50 0.56 13.82 -6.49
C ASP A 50 1.57 13.05 -7.36
N ARG A 51 2.44 13.75 -8.12
CA ARG A 51 3.50 13.08 -8.90
C ARG A 51 4.49 12.36 -7.98
N TYR A 52 4.97 13.04 -6.94
CA TYR A 52 5.91 12.44 -5.99
C TYR A 52 5.25 11.37 -5.13
N PHE A 53 3.97 11.54 -4.78
CA PHE A 53 3.21 10.51 -4.07
C PHE A 53 3.20 9.18 -4.80
N HIS A 54 2.92 9.17 -6.11
CA HIS A 54 2.95 7.94 -6.90
C HIS A 54 4.34 7.31 -6.96
N VAL A 55 5.40 8.12 -7.12
CA VAL A 55 6.78 7.64 -7.11
C VAL A 55 7.14 7.01 -5.76
N ILE A 56 6.71 7.61 -4.64
CA ILE A 56 6.94 7.06 -3.30
C ILE A 56 6.20 5.73 -3.13
N CYS A 57 4.95 5.60 -3.58
CA CYS A 57 4.20 4.35 -3.49
C CYS A 57 4.88 3.20 -4.26
N VAL A 58 5.34 3.45 -5.49
CA VAL A 58 6.06 2.43 -6.29
C VAL A 58 7.33 2.01 -5.58
N ASN A 59 8.14 2.97 -5.14
CA ASN A 59 9.40 2.67 -4.46
C ASN A 59 9.21 1.96 -3.12
N LEU A 60 8.17 2.32 -2.35
CA LEU A 60 7.86 1.63 -1.09
C LEU A 60 7.54 0.15 -1.32
N LEU A 61 6.76 -0.17 -2.36
CA LEU A 61 6.47 -1.55 -2.72
C LEU A 61 7.72 -2.30 -3.18
N ILE A 62 8.62 -1.65 -3.94
CA ILE A 62 9.91 -2.23 -4.33
C ILE A 62 10.77 -2.54 -3.09
N VAL A 63 10.83 -1.62 -2.13
CA VAL A 63 11.57 -1.82 -0.87
C VAL A 63 10.98 -2.98 -0.07
N PHE A 64 9.65 -3.05 0.07
CA PHE A 64 9.00 -4.19 0.74
C PHE A 64 9.22 -5.52 0.02
N LYS A 65 9.34 -5.50 -1.31
CA LYS A 65 9.67 -6.68 -2.11
C LYS A 65 11.11 -7.14 -1.89
N GLN A 66 12.05 -6.20 -1.83
CA GLN A 66 13.47 -6.49 -1.60
C GLN A 66 13.77 -6.88 -0.14
N HIS A 67 13.02 -6.32 0.81
CA HIS A 67 13.17 -6.50 2.25
C HIS A 67 11.84 -6.93 2.88
N THR A 68 11.49 -8.21 2.69
CA THR A 68 10.25 -8.78 3.25
C THR A 68 10.26 -8.85 4.78
N ASP A 69 11.43 -8.86 5.39
CA ASP A 69 11.66 -8.70 6.83
C ASP A 69 11.25 -7.31 7.35
N LEU A 70 11.49 -6.26 6.57
CA LEU A 70 11.01 -4.91 6.88
C LEU A 70 9.48 -4.86 6.86
N LEU A 71 8.85 -5.48 5.86
CA LEU A 71 7.40 -5.57 5.76
C LEU A 71 6.80 -6.29 6.98
N ALA A 72 7.40 -7.41 7.39
CA ALA A 72 6.93 -8.20 8.53
C ALA A 72 7.12 -7.48 9.87
N SER A 73 8.22 -6.76 10.05
CA SER A 73 8.57 -6.11 11.33
C SER A 73 8.01 -4.70 11.48
N ARG A 74 8.17 -3.86 10.46
CA ARG A 74 7.88 -2.41 10.48
C ARG A 74 6.80 -1.98 9.51
N GLY A 75 6.37 -2.86 8.59
CA GLY A 75 5.39 -2.55 7.55
C GLY A 75 4.08 -1.97 8.08
N LYS A 76 3.58 -2.49 9.22
CA LYS A 76 2.40 -1.93 9.90
C LYS A 76 2.58 -0.47 10.25
N LEU A 77 3.66 -0.13 10.96
CA LEU A 77 3.94 1.24 11.41
C LEU A 77 4.10 2.19 10.22
N ILE A 78 4.82 1.77 9.17
CA ILE A 78 5.03 2.57 7.97
C ILE A 78 3.70 2.89 7.29
N VAL A 79 2.89 1.87 6.98
CA VAL A 79 1.61 2.05 6.28
C VAL A 79 0.63 2.83 7.15
N GLU A 80 0.54 2.51 8.45
CA GLU A 80 -0.33 3.21 9.40
C GLU A 80 -0.01 4.70 9.45
N LYS A 81 1.28 5.05 9.57
CA LYS A 81 1.68 6.45 9.63
C LYS A 81 1.42 7.21 8.33
N LEU A 82 1.65 6.57 7.18
CA LEU A 82 1.30 7.17 5.88
C LEU A 82 -0.20 7.41 5.78
N CYS A 83 -1.03 6.48 6.28
CA CYS A 83 -2.48 6.62 6.26
C CYS A 83 -2.99 7.70 7.23
N GLU A 84 -2.33 7.91 8.37
CA GLU A 84 -2.61 9.05 9.26
C GLU A 84 -2.30 10.39 8.58
N LEU A 85 -1.19 10.48 7.86
CA LEU A 85 -0.69 11.73 7.28
C LEU A 85 -1.38 12.09 5.95
N LEU A 86 -1.68 11.11 5.11
CA LEU A 86 -2.16 11.31 3.73
C LEU A 86 -3.60 10.81 3.51
N GLY A 87 -4.18 10.12 4.49
CA GLY A 87 -5.51 9.53 4.42
C GLY A 87 -5.49 8.09 3.90
N SER A 88 -6.10 7.19 4.66
CA SER A 88 -6.13 5.74 4.40
C SER A 88 -6.66 5.38 3.02
N THR A 89 -7.77 5.97 2.59
CA THR A 89 -8.37 5.69 1.28
C THR A 89 -7.40 6.03 0.14
N LYS A 90 -6.73 7.20 0.22
CA LYS A 90 -5.77 7.64 -0.81
C LYS A 90 -4.58 6.70 -0.87
N VAL A 91 -4.01 6.35 0.29
CA VAL A 91 -2.85 5.45 0.40
C VAL A 91 -3.17 4.05 -0.10
N TYR A 92 -4.26 3.43 0.36
CA TYR A 92 -4.64 2.08 -0.06
C TYR A 92 -4.94 2.00 -1.56
N MET A 93 -5.70 2.96 -2.10
CA MET A 93 -5.99 3.00 -3.53
C MET A 93 -4.71 3.14 -4.36
N ALA A 94 -3.79 4.00 -3.95
CA ALA A 94 -2.52 4.18 -4.66
C ALA A 94 -1.63 2.94 -4.59
N LEU A 95 -1.50 2.31 -3.42
CA LEU A 95 -0.73 1.08 -3.26
C LEU A 95 -1.31 -0.06 -4.10
N VAL A 96 -2.63 -0.22 -4.12
CA VAL A 96 -3.31 -1.23 -4.94
C VAL A 96 -3.16 -0.97 -6.43
N ASP A 97 -3.33 0.27 -6.87
CA ASP A 97 -3.13 0.67 -8.26
C ASP A 97 -1.71 0.30 -8.71
N LYS A 98 -0.68 0.61 -7.91
CA LYS A 98 0.72 0.26 -8.23
C LYS A 98 1.02 -1.22 -8.13
N LEU A 99 0.40 -1.94 -7.18
CA LEU A 99 0.54 -3.38 -7.06
C LEU A 99 0.07 -4.12 -8.32
N VAL A 100 -0.98 -3.61 -8.99
CA VAL A 100 -1.57 -4.26 -10.18
C VAL A 100 -0.99 -3.71 -11.49
N SER A 101 -0.54 -2.46 -11.53
CA SER A 101 -0.04 -1.82 -12.76
C SER A 101 1.46 -2.01 -13.01
N GLU A 102 2.27 -2.13 -11.96
CA GLU A 102 3.73 -2.18 -12.11
C GLU A 102 4.24 -3.60 -12.34
N LYS A 103 4.77 -3.87 -13.54
CA LYS A 103 5.25 -5.21 -13.95
C LYS A 103 6.30 -5.78 -13.02
N ILE A 104 7.21 -4.93 -12.53
CA ILE A 104 8.26 -5.37 -11.60
C ILE A 104 7.68 -5.92 -10.30
N ILE A 105 6.43 -5.58 -9.97
CA ILE A 105 5.73 -5.98 -8.76
C ILE A 105 4.82 -7.18 -9.05
N TYR A 106 3.85 -7.05 -9.97
CA TYR A 106 2.81 -8.08 -10.18
C TYR A 106 3.31 -9.42 -10.75
N ASP A 107 4.54 -9.47 -11.29
CA ASP A 107 5.16 -10.71 -11.78
C ASP A 107 5.57 -11.65 -10.63
N ASP A 108 5.68 -11.13 -9.41
CA ASP A 108 5.99 -11.90 -8.20
C ASP A 108 4.73 -12.12 -7.36
N LEU A 109 4.05 -13.22 -7.66
CA LEU A 109 2.79 -13.58 -7.01
C LEU A 109 2.94 -13.88 -5.51
N GLU A 110 4.10 -14.37 -5.07
CA GLU A 110 4.38 -14.63 -3.66
C GLU A 110 4.44 -13.31 -2.88
N PHE A 111 5.19 -12.33 -3.41
CA PHE A 111 5.22 -10.99 -2.86
C PHE A 111 3.82 -10.34 -2.87
N CYS A 112 3.09 -10.42 -3.99
CA CYS A 112 1.73 -9.87 -4.10
C CYS A 112 0.79 -10.45 -3.03
N SER A 113 0.84 -11.76 -2.79
CA SER A 113 0.06 -12.40 -1.75
C SER A 113 0.46 -11.94 -0.35
N LEU A 114 1.77 -11.80 -0.09
CA LEU A 114 2.33 -11.36 1.20
C LEU A 114 1.95 -9.90 1.53
N ILE A 115 2.11 -8.98 0.58
CA ILE A 115 1.78 -7.57 0.79
C ILE A 115 0.26 -7.39 0.98
N VAL A 116 -0.57 -8.10 0.21
CA VAL A 116 -2.03 -8.09 0.38
C VAL A 116 -2.44 -8.63 1.74
N GLN A 117 -1.84 -9.74 2.18
CA GLN A 117 -2.07 -10.27 3.53
C GLN A 117 -1.71 -9.25 4.61
N SER A 118 -0.57 -8.57 4.44
CA SER A 118 -0.08 -7.57 5.39
C SER A 118 -0.99 -6.34 5.43
N LEU A 119 -1.38 -5.80 4.28
CA LEU A 119 -2.33 -4.70 4.18
C LEU A 119 -3.71 -5.09 4.75
N ASN A 120 -4.17 -6.32 4.53
CA ASN A 120 -5.42 -6.79 5.12
C ASN A 120 -5.35 -6.85 6.65
N LEU A 121 -4.24 -7.33 7.21
CA LEU A 121 -4.03 -7.35 8.66
C LEU A 121 -4.00 -5.94 9.25
N ILE A 122 -3.33 -5.00 8.59
CA ILE A 122 -3.28 -3.58 9.00
C ILE A 122 -4.70 -2.99 8.95
N LEU A 123 -5.42 -3.20 7.85
CA LEU A 123 -6.81 -2.77 7.67
C LEU A 123 -7.72 -3.26 8.79
N LEU A 124 -7.54 -4.49 9.28
CA LEU A 124 -8.40 -5.07 10.34
C LEU A 124 -7.98 -4.70 11.76
N THR A 125 -6.69 -4.47 12.02
CA THR A 125 -6.16 -4.37 13.40
C THR A 125 -5.74 -2.98 13.82
N THR A 126 -5.50 -2.05 12.89
CA THR A 126 -5.09 -0.69 13.24
C THR A 126 -6.25 0.12 13.80
N ASP A 127 -6.12 0.62 15.02
CA ASP A 127 -7.12 1.45 15.68
C ASP A 127 -6.76 2.93 15.48
N SER A 128 -7.01 3.43 14.28
CA SER A 128 -6.81 4.84 13.94
C SER A 128 -8.05 5.40 13.25
N LYS A 129 -8.36 6.68 13.51
CA LYS A 129 -9.57 7.32 12.99
C LYS A 129 -9.68 7.21 11.46
N THR A 130 -8.58 7.39 10.75
CA THR A 130 -8.55 7.30 9.28
C THR A 130 -8.80 5.87 8.81
N MET A 131 -8.38 4.83 9.55
CA MET A 131 -8.69 3.43 9.25
C MET A 131 -10.16 3.10 9.51
N ASP A 132 -10.76 3.64 10.56
CA ASP A 132 -12.19 3.44 10.83
C ASP A 132 -13.08 4.07 9.76
N GLU A 133 -12.68 5.23 9.23
CA GLU A 133 -13.32 5.85 8.07
C GLU A 133 -13.22 4.92 6.84
N LEU A 134 -12.04 4.35 6.57
CA LEU A 134 -11.86 3.39 5.48
C LEU A 134 -12.72 2.14 5.65
N ARG A 135 -12.75 1.53 6.85
CA ARG A 135 -13.61 0.38 7.16
C ARG A 135 -15.09 0.72 6.98
N SER A 136 -15.50 1.91 7.40
CA SER A 136 -16.88 2.37 7.27
C SER A 136 -17.28 2.57 5.81
N ASN A 137 -16.37 3.09 4.98
CA ASN A 137 -16.58 3.23 3.53
C ASN A 137 -16.71 1.84 2.88
N ILE A 138 -15.85 0.89 3.24
CA ILE A 138 -15.92 -0.49 2.74
C ILE A 138 -17.23 -1.17 3.19
N LYS A 139 -17.60 -1.04 4.47
CA LYS A 139 -18.83 -1.63 5.02
C LYS A 139 -20.09 -1.17 4.32
N ASN A 140 -20.11 0.10 3.88
CA ASN A 140 -21.22 0.73 3.18
C ASN A 140 -20.99 0.78 1.66
N CYS A 141 -20.17 -0.12 1.09
CA CYS A 141 -19.81 -0.06 -0.33
C CYS A 141 -21.00 -0.16 -1.28
N GLN A 142 -22.10 -0.79 -0.85
CA GLN A 142 -23.33 -0.93 -1.65
C GLN A 142 -24.19 0.36 -1.65
N SER A 143 -23.93 1.30 -0.75
CA SER A 143 -24.72 2.51 -0.58
C SER A 143 -24.29 3.65 -1.51
N ASN A 144 -23.06 3.63 -2.02
CA ASN A 144 -22.50 4.70 -2.84
C ASN A 144 -21.61 4.12 -3.95
N SER A 145 -21.75 4.64 -5.17
CA SER A 145 -20.93 4.29 -6.33
C SER A 145 -19.43 4.45 -6.08
N ASP A 146 -19.01 5.49 -5.35
CA ASP A 146 -17.58 5.70 -5.09
C ASP A 146 -17.02 4.72 -4.06
N TYR A 147 -17.83 4.31 -3.08
CA TYR A 147 -17.44 3.25 -2.13
C TYR A 147 -17.42 1.89 -2.80
N TRP A 148 -18.30 1.66 -3.79
CA TRP A 148 -18.24 0.48 -4.63
C TRP A 148 -16.95 0.44 -5.46
N LYS A 149 -16.53 1.55 -6.06
CA LYS A 149 -15.25 1.64 -6.80
C LYS A 149 -14.05 1.35 -5.90
N LEU A 150 -14.06 1.88 -4.68
CA LEU A 150 -13.04 1.58 -3.66
C LEU A 150 -13.00 0.08 -3.37
N PHE A 151 -14.15 -0.52 -3.05
CA PHE A 151 -14.26 -1.96 -2.78
C PHE A 151 -13.79 -2.80 -3.98
N ALA A 152 -14.24 -2.49 -5.18
CA ALA A 152 -13.91 -3.24 -6.39
C ALA A 152 -12.41 -3.19 -6.71
N THR A 153 -11.79 -2.00 -6.56
CA THR A 153 -10.35 -1.81 -6.73
C THR A 153 -9.56 -2.64 -5.72
N LEU A 154 -9.92 -2.53 -4.43
CA LEU A 154 -9.31 -3.33 -3.37
C LEU A 154 -9.50 -4.82 -3.62
N PHE A 155 -10.70 -5.26 -3.98
CA PHE A 155 -11.02 -6.66 -4.23
C PHE A 155 -10.19 -7.27 -5.36
N HIS A 156 -9.91 -6.49 -6.41
CA HIS A 156 -9.07 -6.93 -7.51
C HIS A 156 -7.65 -7.26 -7.05
N ALA A 157 -6.99 -6.37 -6.29
CA ALA A 157 -5.69 -6.69 -5.71
C ALA A 157 -5.78 -7.75 -4.60
N TRP A 158 -6.85 -7.74 -3.81
CA TRP A 158 -7.01 -8.72 -2.74
C TRP A 158 -7.11 -10.14 -3.26
N SER A 159 -7.50 -10.32 -4.54
CA SER A 159 -7.54 -11.62 -5.23
C SER A 159 -6.20 -12.33 -5.30
N TYR A 160 -5.06 -11.66 -5.05
CA TYR A 160 -3.77 -12.32 -4.87
C TYR A 160 -3.69 -13.18 -3.59
N ASN A 161 -4.59 -12.98 -2.63
CA ASN A 161 -4.69 -13.77 -1.42
C ASN A 161 -6.16 -14.10 -1.08
N PRO A 162 -6.59 -15.37 -1.19
CA PRO A 162 -8.00 -15.74 -1.02
C PRO A 162 -8.55 -15.47 0.39
N VAL A 163 -7.70 -15.57 1.42
CA VAL A 163 -8.09 -15.26 2.81
C VAL A 163 -8.36 -13.77 2.96
N ALA A 164 -7.53 -12.92 2.34
CA ALA A 164 -7.74 -11.47 2.31
C ALA A 164 -9.01 -11.12 1.53
N SER A 165 -9.23 -11.69 0.33
CA SER A 165 -10.46 -11.48 -0.45
C SER A 165 -11.72 -11.80 0.35
N LEU A 166 -11.74 -12.94 1.03
CA LEU A 166 -12.87 -13.36 1.85
C LEU A 166 -13.10 -12.38 3.01
N SER A 167 -12.02 -12.00 3.70
CA SER A 167 -12.06 -10.99 4.76
C SER A 167 -12.65 -9.66 4.28
N LEU A 168 -12.28 -9.21 3.08
CA LEU A 168 -12.79 -7.97 2.50
C LEU A 168 -14.27 -8.07 2.14
N CYS A 169 -14.71 -9.20 1.56
CA CYS A 169 -16.12 -9.47 1.28
C CYS A 169 -16.97 -9.47 2.56
N LEU A 170 -16.47 -10.06 3.65
CA LEU A 170 -17.15 -10.04 4.94
C LEU A 170 -17.25 -8.62 5.50
N LEU A 171 -16.17 -7.83 5.42
CA LEU A 171 -16.17 -6.44 5.87
C LEU A 171 -17.18 -5.58 5.08
N GLY A 172 -17.27 -5.78 3.76
CA GLY A 172 -18.18 -5.06 2.87
C GLY A 172 -19.61 -5.58 2.81
N ASN A 173 -19.97 -6.60 3.60
CA ASN A 173 -21.26 -7.31 3.53
C ASN A 173 -21.60 -7.86 2.11
N VAL A 174 -20.58 -8.18 1.29
CA VAL A 174 -20.76 -8.72 -0.06
C VAL A 174 -20.62 -10.24 -0.05
N TYR A 175 -21.51 -10.90 0.70
CA TYR A 175 -21.50 -12.35 0.93
C TYR A 175 -21.51 -13.21 -0.35
N PRO A 176 -22.24 -12.84 -1.43
CA PRO A 176 -22.23 -13.64 -2.66
C PRO A 176 -20.85 -13.73 -3.31
N LEU A 177 -20.07 -12.65 -3.30
CA LEU A 177 -18.70 -12.67 -3.82
C LEU A 177 -17.78 -13.52 -2.93
N GLY A 178 -17.95 -13.45 -1.61
CA GLY A 178 -17.20 -14.29 -0.67
C GLY A 178 -17.45 -15.79 -0.90
N MET A 179 -18.69 -16.19 -1.18
CA MET A 179 -19.01 -17.59 -1.52
C MET A 179 -18.34 -18.04 -2.83
N LEU A 180 -18.24 -17.17 -3.84
CA LEU A 180 -17.56 -17.49 -5.10
C LEU A 180 -16.05 -17.72 -4.92
N VAL A 181 -15.42 -17.05 -3.96
CA VAL A 181 -14.00 -17.26 -3.63
C VAL A 181 -13.78 -18.63 -2.98
N ILE A 182 -14.73 -19.10 -2.16
CA ILE A 182 -14.63 -20.39 -1.46
C ILE A 182 -14.91 -21.58 -2.39
N LEU A 183 -15.77 -21.39 -3.40
CA LEU A 183 -16.24 -22.47 -4.29
C LEU A 183 -15.31 -22.74 -5.49
N LYS A 184 -14.20 -22.01 -5.63
CA LYS A 184 -13.15 -22.22 -6.65
C LYS A 184 -11.94 -22.89 -6.03
#